data_AF-A0A2E7MCT1-F1
#
_entry.id   AF-A0A2E7MCT1-F1
#
_cell.length_a   1.000
_cell.length_b   1.000
_cell.length_c   1.000
_cell.angle_alpha   90.00
_cell.angle_beta   90.00
_cell.angle_gamma   90.00
#
_symmetry.space_group_name_H-M   'P 1'
#
loop_
_entity.id
_entity.type
_entity.pdbx_description
1 polymer ?
#
loop_
_entity_poly.entity_id
_entity_poly.type
_entity_poly.pdbx_seq_one_letter_code
_entity_poly.pdbx_strand_id
1 'polypeptide(L)'
;MTSEFVLSVVQEAIRVTLYISGPLVLLALVVGLVVSVVQAATQIQEMTLVFVPKMLAVFLGLGLFASFMLDALARFTLAVFDLAATASVL
;
A
#
# COMPACT_ATOMS: atom_id res chain seq x y z
N MET A 1 28.59 3.57 -10.10
CA MET A 1 27.14 3.26 -10.09
C MET A 1 26.89 2.05 -10.97
N THR A 2 27.01 0.83 -10.43
CA THR A 2 26.79 -0.41 -11.19
C THR A 2 25.28 -0.64 -11.40
N SER A 3 24.89 -1.22 -12.53
CA SER A 3 23.48 -1.54 -12.81
C SER A 3 22.86 -2.47 -11.76
N GLU A 4 23.67 -3.30 -11.10
CA GLU A 4 23.25 -4.20 -10.01
C GLU A 4 22.75 -3.42 -8.79
N PHE A 5 23.40 -2.30 -8.47
CA PHE A 5 22.98 -1.42 -7.37
C PHE A 5 21.58 -0.86 -7.60
N VAL A 6 21.33 -0.32 -8.79
CA VAL A 6 20.01 0.23 -9.16
C VAL A 6 18.94 -0.86 -9.10
N LEU A 7 19.24 -2.06 -9.61
CA LEU A 7 18.31 -3.19 -9.55
C LEU A 7 17.98 -3.62 -8.12
N SER A 8 18.97 -3.65 -7.21
CA SER A 8 18.72 -3.98 -5.80
C SER A 8 17.80 -2.97 -5.10
N VAL A 9 17.99 -1.67 -5.35
CA VAL A 9 17.14 -0.61 -4.78
C VAL A 9 15.72 -0.71 -5.32
N VAL A 10 15.54 -0.93 -6.61
CA VAL A 10 14.23 -1.09 -7.23
C VAL A 10 13.51 -2.32 -6.70
N GLN A 11 14.20 -3.44 -6.54
CA GLN A 11 13.61 -4.66 -5.99
C GLN A 11 13.09 -4.44 -4.56
N GLU A 12 13.88 -3.77 -3.71
CA GLU A 12 13.46 -3.46 -2.34
C GLU A 12 12.31 -2.44 -2.32
N ALA A 13 12.33 -1.43 -3.18
CA ALA A 13 11.23 -0.46 -3.32
C ALA A 13 9.90 -1.15 -3.67
N ILE A 14 9.92 -2.11 -4.60
CA ILE A 14 8.73 -2.90 -4.98
C ILE A 14 8.25 -3.73 -3.78
N ARG A 15 9.16 -4.39 -3.06
CA ARG A 15 8.83 -5.19 -1.87
C ARG A 15 8.16 -4.35 -0.78
N VAL A 16 8.73 -3.18 -0.46
CA VAL A 16 8.18 -2.25 0.53
C VAL A 16 6.82 -1.72 0.09
N THR A 17 6.67 -1.38 -1.19
CA THR A 17 5.38 -0.94 -1.75
C THR A 17 4.31 -2.02 -1.61
N LEU A 18 4.63 -3.28 -1.91
CA LEU A 18 3.71 -4.41 -1.73
C LEU A 18 3.32 -4.58 -0.26
N TYR A 19 4.29 -4.46 0.65
CA TYR A 19 4.07 -4.62 2.09
C TYR A 19 3.17 -3.53 2.67
N ILE A 20 3.37 -2.28 2.25
CA ILE A 20 2.59 -1.12 2.68
C ILE A 20 1.18 -1.13 2.07
N SER A 21 1.06 -1.47 0.78
CA SER A 21 -0.24 -1.45 0.07
C SER A 21 -1.10 -2.69 0.32
N GLY A 22 -0.50 -3.84 0.62
CA GLY A 22 -1.17 -5.12 0.82
C GLY A 22 -2.39 -5.06 1.76
N PRO A 23 -2.26 -4.60 3.01
CA PRO A 23 -3.40 -4.56 3.95
C PRO A 23 -4.52 -3.63 3.50
N LEU A 24 -4.19 -2.49 2.89
CA LEU A 24 -5.18 -1.53 2.37
C LEU A 24 -5.93 -2.08 1.16
N VAL A 25 -5.22 -2.72 0.23
CA VAL A 25 -5.83 -3.35 -0.94
C VAL A 25 -6.75 -4.48 -0.50
N LEU A 26 -6.31 -5.33 0.43
CA LEU A 26 -7.11 -6.45 0.94
C LEU A 26 -8.38 -5.94 1.64
N LEU A 27 -8.27 -4.88 2.44
CA LEU A 27 -9.41 -4.25 3.09
C LEU A 27 -10.40 -3.66 2.08
N ALA A 28 -9.90 -2.97 1.06
CA ALA A 28 -10.74 -2.45 -0.03
C ALA A 28 -11.44 -3.58 -0.81
N LEU A 29 -10.76 -4.71 -1.00
CA LEU A 29 -11.27 -5.90 -1.68
C LEU A 29 -12.41 -6.55 -0.91
N VAL A 30 -12.22 -6.79 0.39
CA VAL A 30 -13.22 -7.41 1.27
C VAL A 30 -14.49 -6.54 1.32
N VAL A 31 -14.32 -5.24 1.56
CA VAL A 31 -15.47 -4.32 1.65
C VAL A 31 -16.17 -4.17 0.31
N GLY A 32 -15.42 -4.03 -0.78
CA GLY A 32 -15.99 -3.98 -2.13
C GLY A 32 -16.79 -5.24 -2.46
N LEU A 33 -16.25 -6.41 -2.15
CA LEU A 33 -16.92 -7.69 -2.37
C LEU A 33 -18.23 -7.80 -1.58
N VAL A 34 -18.20 -7.49 -0.28
CA VAL A 34 -19.40 -7.52 0.58
C VAL A 34 -20.48 -6.61 0.02
N VAL A 35 -20.12 -5.39 -0.36
CA VAL A 35 -21.08 -4.42 -0.90
C VAL A 35 -21.62 -4.86 -2.26
N SER A 36 -20.78 -5.41 -3.14
CA SER A 36 -21.24 -5.94 -4.45
C SER A 36 -22.22 -7.10 -4.30
N VAL A 37 -22.06 -7.96 -3.29
CA VAL A 37 -23.02 -9.04 -3.01
C VAL A 37 -24.36 -8.47 -2.54
N VAL A 38 -24.35 -7.49 -1.64
CA VAL A 38 -25.57 -6.80 -1.18
C VAL A 38 -26.25 -6.07 -2.34
N GLN A 39 -25.47 -5.43 -3.21
CA GLN A 39 -25.94 -4.75 -4.41
C GLN A 39 -26.67 -5.71 -5.35
N ALA A 40 -26.09 -6.89 -5.59
CA ALA A 40 -26.68 -7.93 -6.43
C ALA A 40 -27.95 -8.52 -5.80
N ALA A 41 -27.93 -8.81 -4.49
CA ALA A 41 -29.06 -9.39 -3.77
C ALA A 41 -30.29 -8.46 -3.70
N THR A 42 -30.06 -7.14 -3.64
CA THR A 42 -31.14 -6.13 -3.54
C THR A 42 -31.52 -5.51 -4.88
N GLN A 43 -30.80 -5.84 -5.96
CA GLN A 43 -30.97 -5.26 -7.30
C GLN A 43 -30.74 -3.73 -7.39
N ILE A 44 -30.14 -3.10 -6.38
CA ILE A 44 -29.86 -1.65 -6.37
C ILE A 44 -28.49 -1.38 -7.01
N GLN A 45 -28.43 -1.18 -8.32
CA GLN A 45 -27.15 -0.98 -9.04
C GLN A 45 -26.64 0.48 -9.03
N GLU A 46 -26.68 1.13 -7.88
CA GLU A 46 -26.20 2.51 -7.72
C GLU A 46 -24.69 2.55 -7.51
N MET A 47 -23.97 3.22 -8.42
CA MET A 47 -22.49 3.29 -8.41
C MET A 47 -21.94 3.96 -7.12
N THR A 48 -22.71 4.86 -6.51
CA THR A 48 -22.32 5.55 -5.27
C THR A 48 -22.28 4.62 -4.05
N LEU A 49 -23.16 3.61 -4.02
CA LEU A 49 -23.31 2.69 -2.88
C LEU A 49 -22.12 1.75 -2.74
N VAL A 50 -21.43 1.41 -3.84
CA VAL A 50 -20.19 0.64 -3.83
C VAL A 50 -19.00 1.50 -3.40
N PHE A 51 -19.00 2.77 -3.81
CA PHE A 51 -17.86 3.67 -3.66
C PHE A 51 -17.69 4.18 -2.22
N VAL A 52 -18.78 4.66 -1.60
CA VAL A 52 -18.72 5.32 -0.28
C VAL A 52 -18.25 4.39 0.84
N PRO A 53 -18.82 3.18 1.03
CA PRO A 53 -18.39 2.29 2.10
C PRO A 53 -16.93 1.85 1.93
N LYS A 54 -16.50 1.58 0.68
CA LYS A 54 -15.11 1.21 0.38
C LYS A 54 -14.14 2.34 0.72
N MET A 55 -14.47 3.58 0.37
CA MET A 55 -13.66 4.75 0.72
C MET A 55 -13.51 4.93 2.22
N LEU A 56 -14.62 4.87 2.97
CA LEU A 56 -14.59 5.00 4.43
C LEU A 56 -13.73 3.92 5.06
N ALA A 57 -13.85 2.67 4.59
CA ALA A 57 -13.05 1.58 5.08
C ALA A 57 -11.55 1.80 4.82
N VAL A 58 -11.16 2.22 3.60
CA VAL A 58 -9.77 2.56 3.28
C VAL A 58 -9.25 3.71 4.13
N PHE A 59 -10.07 4.74 4.37
CA PHE A 59 -9.69 5.90 5.19
C PHE A 59 -9.44 5.50 6.65
N LEU A 60 -10.31 4.67 7.22
CA LEU A 60 -10.11 4.10 8.55
C LEU A 60 -8.90 3.15 8.59
N GLY A 61 -8.71 2.37 7.53
CA GLY A 61 -7.56 1.48 7.35
C GLY A 61 -6.24 2.26 7.33
N LEU A 62 -6.19 3.43 6.69
CA LEU A 62 -5.02 4.31 6.74
C LEU A 62 -4.69 4.71 8.17
N GLY A 63 -5.69 5.09 8.98
CA GLY A 63 -5.48 5.40 10.39
C GLY A 63 -4.99 4.20 11.20
N LEU A 64 -5.58 3.03 10.98
CA LEU A 64 -5.24 1.79 11.70
C LEU A 64 -3.84 1.29 11.37
N PHE A 65 -3.47 1.29 10.09
CA PHE A 65 -2.19 0.77 9.59
C PHE A 65 -1.10 1.85 9.49
N ALA A 66 -1.40 3.11 9.82
CA ALA A 66 -0.46 4.24 9.69
C ALA A 66 0.90 3.97 10.36
N SER A 67 0.90 3.57 11.63
CA SER A 67 2.15 3.36 12.38
C SER A 67 3.05 2.32 11.73
N PHE A 68 2.47 1.23 11.26
CA PHE A 68 3.16 0.15 10.58
C PHE A 68 3.70 0.56 9.20
N MET A 69 2.87 1.25 8.41
CA MET A 69 3.25 1.72 7.07
C MET A 69 4.38 2.76 7.14
N LEU A 70 4.32 3.66 8.12
CA LEU A 70 5.35 4.67 8.35
C LEU A 70 6.66 4.07 8.84
N ASP A 71 6.64 3.06 9.71
CA ASP A 71 7.85 2.34 10.14
C ASP A 71 8.54 1.65 8.95
N ALA A 72 7.77 0.94 8.11
CA ALA A 72 8.30 0.29 6.91
C ALA A 72 8.92 1.31 5.93
N LEU A 73 8.24 2.44 5.71
CA LEU A 73 8.72 3.50 4.83
C LEU A 73 9.99 4.16 5.40
N ALA A 74 10.01 4.47 6.70
CA ALA A 74 11.17 5.07 7.35
C ALA A 74 12.40 4.18 7.28
N ARG A 75 12.25 2.87 7.53
CA ARG A 75 13.35 1.89 7.39
C ARG A 75 13.91 1.86 5.97
N PHE A 76 13.03 1.83 4.96
CA PHE A 76 13.44 1.86 3.57
C PHE A 76 14.19 3.15 3.24
N THR A 77 13.67 4.31 3.67
CA THR A 77 14.31 5.60 3.44
C THR A 77 15.71 5.66 4.07
N LEU A 78 15.86 5.25 5.34
CA LEU A 78 17.16 5.22 6.02
C LEU A 78 18.14 4.29 5.31
N ALA A 79 17.70 3.09 4.91
CA ALA A 79 18.54 2.15 4.17
C ALA A 79 19.04 2.74 2.84
N VAL A 80 18.20 3.48 2.12
CA VAL A 80 18.60 4.16 0.87
C VAL A 80 19.62 5.27 1.15
N PHE A 81 19.46 6.04 2.22
CA PHE A 81 20.42 7.09 2.59
C PHE A 81 21.78 6.53 3.00
N ASP A 82 21.83 5.46 3.80
CA ASP A 82 23.08 4.79 4.18
C ASP A 82 23.81 4.22 2.97
N LEU A 83 23.04 3.64 2.06
CA LEU A 83 23.54 3.11 0.80
C LEU A 83 24.13 4.22 -0.10
N ALA A 84 23.44 5.36 -0.20
CA ALA A 84 23.90 6.52 -0.96
C ALA A 84 25.17 7.16 -0.34
N ALA A 85 25.24 7.27 0.99
CA ALA A 85 26.41 7.77 1.68
C ALA A 85 27.64 6.90 1.42
N THR A 86 27.50 5.57 1.53
CA THR A 86 28.59 4.62 1.25
C THR A 86 29.06 4.69 -0.20
N ALA A 87 28.14 4.85 -1.16
CA ALA A 87 28.46 4.97 -2.58
C ALA A 87 29.14 6.29 -2.97
N SER A 88 29.09 7.31 -2.10
CA SER A 88 29.77 8.60 -2.30
C SER A 88 31.21 8.64 -1.79
N VAL A 89 31.60 7.66 -0.97
CA VAL A 89 32.92 7.57 -0.32
C VAL A 89 33.91 6.69 -1.13
N LEU A 90 33.40 5.95 -2.13
CA LEU A 90 34.17 5.15 -3.10
C LEU A 90 34.21 5.84 -4.46
#